data_AF-A0A936UHE2-F1
#
_entry.id   AF-A0A936UHE2-F1
#
_cell.length_a   1.000
_cell.length_b   1.000
_cell.length_c   1.000
_cell.angle_alpha   90.00
_cell.angle_beta   90.00
_cell.angle_gamma   90.00
#
_symmetry.space_group_name_H-M   'P 1'
#
loop_
_entity.id
_entity.type
_entity.pdbx_description
1 polymer ?
#
loop_
_entity_poly.entity_id
_entity_poly.type
_entity_poly.pdbx_seq_one_letter_code
_entity_poly.pdbx_strand_id
1 'polypeptide(L)' 'MAYTSEFTQFMNAWLEQHPEQIEERQAGRALWWDKPQDPGVQQAQRESKIAQKSYPYFQIS' A
#
# COMPACT_ATOMS: atom_id res chain seq x y z
N MET A 1 9.01 -15.37 26.60
CA MET A 1 9.23 -13.92 26.83
C MET A 1 9.38 -13.27 25.46
N ALA A 2 8.48 -12.37 25.08
CA ALA A 2 8.60 -11.67 23.80
C ALA A 2 9.77 -10.69 23.90
N TYR A 3 10.79 -10.88 23.08
CA TYR A 3 11.89 -9.92 22.96
C TYR A 3 11.45 -8.79 22.06
N THR A 4 11.44 -7.57 22.59
CA THR A 4 11.22 -6.35 21.82
C THR A 4 12.56 -5.65 21.68
N SER A 5 12.95 -5.30 20.45
CA SER A 5 14.20 -4.59 20.21
C SER A 5 14.18 -3.20 20.87
N GLU A 6 15.34 -2.71 21.31
CA GLU A 6 15.52 -1.36 21.88
C GLU A 6 14.93 -0.28 20.98
N PHE A 7 15.11 -0.44 19.67
CA PHE A 7 14.55 0.48 18.68
C PHE A 7 13.03 0.54 18.73
N THR A 8 12.37 -0.59 18.92
CA THR A 8 10.90 -0.64 19.00
C THR A 8 10.40 0.05 20.27
N GLN A 9 11.08 -0.14 21.40
CA GLN A 9 10.75 0.54 22.65
C GLN A 9 10.93 2.05 22.52
N PHE A 10 12.03 2.50 21.91
CA PHE A 10 12.28 3.90 21.62
C PHE A 10 11.19 4.52 20.75
N MET A 11 10.85 3.88 19.63
CA MET A 11 9.83 4.39 18.71
C MET A 11 8.46 4.49 19.39
N ASN A 12 8.09 3.52 20.23
CA ASN A 12 6.83 3.57 20.97
C ASN A 12 6.80 4.74 21.97
N ALA A 13 7.86 4.91 22.76
CA ALA A 13 7.97 6.00 23.72
C ALA A 13 7.97 7.38 23.05
N TRP A 14 8.57 7.49 21.86
CA TRP A 14 8.56 8.71 21.07
C TRP A 14 7.16 9.02 20.52
N LEU A 15 6.45 8.02 19.99
CA LEU A 15 5.09 8.20 19.47
C LEU A 15 4.07 8.57 20.56
N GLU A 16 4.27 8.10 21.80
CA GLU A 16 3.45 8.52 22.96
C GLU A 16 3.64 10.01 23.30
N GLN A 17 4.86 10.53 23.12
CA GLN A 17 5.19 11.94 23.37
C GLN A 17 4.77 12.86 22.22
N HIS A 18 4.57 12.32 21.02
CA HIS A 18 4.31 13.05 19.78
C HIS A 18 3.00 12.59 19.09
N PRO A 19 1.82 12.76 19.71
CA PRO A 19 0.55 12.33 19.12
C PRO A 19 0.22 13.03 17.79
N GLU A 20 0.75 14.23 17.53
CA GLU A 20 0.59 14.98 16.27
C GLU A 20 1.10 14.20 15.06
N GLN A 21 2.12 13.36 15.25
CA GLN A 21 2.70 12.53 14.20
C GLN A 21 1.73 11.44 13.72
N ILE A 22 0.76 11.07 14.55
CA ILE A 22 -0.29 10.11 14.16
C ILE A 22 -1.21 10.72 13.11
N GLU A 23 -1.55 12.01 13.27
CA GLU A 23 -2.37 12.76 12.32
C GLU A 23 -1.61 13.00 11.01
N GLU A 24 -0.35 13.44 11.10
CA GLU A 24 0.53 13.60 9.94
C GLU A 24 0.70 12.28 9.16
N ARG A 25 0.83 11.15 9.86
CA ARG A 25 0.90 9.82 9.24
C ARG A 25 -0.39 9.46 8.49
N GLN A 26 -1.55 9.86 9.00
CA GLN A 26 -2.83 9.65 8.30
C GLN A 26 -2.94 10.57 7.08
N ALA A 27 -2.61 11.84 7.24
CA ALA A 27 -2.62 12.82 6.16
C ALA A 27 -1.63 12.45 5.03
N GLY A 28 -0.43 11.99 5.37
CA GLY A 28 0.58 11.54 4.40
C GLY A 28 0.14 10.31 3.61
N ARG A 29 -0.59 9.38 4.24
CA ARG A 29 -1.18 8.24 3.53
C ARG A 29 -2.28 8.67 2.56
N ALA A 30 -3.14 9.59 2.99
CA ALA A 30 -4.19 10.14 2.13
C ALA A 30 -3.58 10.88 0.93
N LEU A 31 -2.56 11.71 1.16
CA LEU A 31 -1.93 12.51 0.10
C LEU A 31 -1.34 11.67 -1.04
N TRP A 32 -0.69 10.55 -0.72
CA TRP A 32 -0.01 9.74 -1.74
C TRP A 32 -0.96 8.74 -2.43
N TRP A 33 -1.92 8.17 -1.70
CA TRP A 33 -2.81 7.13 -2.22
C TRP A 33 -4.19 7.59 -2.67
N ASP A 34 -4.63 8.80 -2.33
CA ASP A 34 -5.87 9.35 -2.87
C ASP A 34 -5.66 9.82 -4.32
N LYS A 35 -5.77 8.86 -5.25
CA LYS A 35 -5.73 9.12 -6.69
C LYS A 35 -7.15 8.99 -7.24
N PRO A 36 -7.74 10.07 -7.79
CA PRO A 36 -9.07 9.99 -8.38
C PRO A 36 -9.08 8.93 -9.49
N GLN A 37 -9.99 7.96 -9.38
CA GLN A 37 -10.18 6.94 -10.41
C GLN A 37 -11.25 7.42 -11.39
N ASP A 38 -10.89 7.54 -12.66
CA ASP A 38 -11.85 7.84 -13.72
C ASP A 38 -12.72 6.60 -14.00
N PRO A 39 -14.06 6.66 -13.86
CA PRO A 39 -14.95 5.55 -14.18
C PRO A 39 -14.82 5.03 -15.62
N GLY A 40 -14.53 5.92 -16.58
CA GLY A 40 -14.33 5.56 -17.98
C GLY A 40 -13.05 4.75 -18.20
N VAL A 41 -11.96 5.09 -17.49
CA VAL A 41 -10.70 4.31 -17.52
C VAL A 41 -10.92 2.93 -16.90
N GLN A 42 -11.65 2.85 -15.79
CA GLN A 42 -11.99 1.57 -15.15
C GLN A 42 -12.88 0.70 -16.05
N GLN A 43 -13.78 1.30 -16.83
CA GLN A 43 -14.57 0.58 -17.80
C GLN A 43 -13.71 0.05 -18.96
N ALA A 44 -12.88 0.90 -19.56
CA ALA A 44 -11.97 0.50 -20.64
C ALA A 44 -11.00 -0.62 -20.20
N GLN A 45 -10.49 -0.58 -18.97
CA GLN A 45 -9.65 -1.64 -18.40
C GLN A 45 -10.38 -2.97 -18.23
N ARG A 46 -11.66 -2.93 -17.80
CA ARG A 46 -12.50 -4.13 -17.67
C ARG A 46 -12.79 -4.75 -19.03
N GLU A 47 -13.10 -3.92 -20.02
CA GLU A 47 -13.37 -4.36 -21.40
C GLU A 47 -12.11 -4.90 -22.09
N SER A 48 -10.93 -4.34 -21.78
CA SER A 48 -9.64 -4.78 -22.34
C SER A 48 -9.05 -6.02 -21.64
N LYS A 49 -9.76 -6.61 -20.67
CA LYS A 49 -9.21 -7.71 -19.86
C LYS A 49 -9.19 -9.01 -20.67
N ILE A 50 -8.00 -9.44 -21.06
CA ILE A 50 -7.78 -10.72 -21.76
C ILE A 50 -7.37 -11.79 -20.75
N ALA A 51 -7.90 -13.01 -20.87
CA ALA A 51 -7.46 -14.14 -20.06
C ALA A 51 -5.99 -14.48 -20.38
N GLN A 52 -5.08 -14.15 -19.47
CA GLN A 52 -3.68 -14.57 -19.60
C GLN A 52 -3.53 -16.06 -19.34
N LYS A 53 -2.71 -16.73 -20.15
CA LYS A 53 -2.35 -18.14 -19.96
C LYS A 53 -1.45 -18.31 -18.73
N SER A 54 -1.61 -19.41 -18.00
CA SER A 54 -0.86 -19.71 -16.76
C SER A 54 0.66 -19.76 -16.91
N TYR A 55 1.16 -20.01 -18.12
CA TYR A 55 2.59 -20.05 -18.42
C TYR A 55 2.88 -19.27 -19.71
N PRO A 56 3.05 -17.94 -19.64
CA PRO A 56 3.29 -17.10 -20.82
C PRO A 56 4.61 -17.42 -21.53
N TYR A 57 5.56 -18.03 -20.81
CA TYR A 57 6.94 -18.25 -21.27
C TYR A 57 7.32 -19.72 -21.52
N PHE A 58 6.45 -20.69 -21.20
CA PHE A 58 6.73 -22.12 -21.40
C PHE A 58 6.07 -22.73 -22.65
N GLN A 59 5.52 -21.89 -23.54
CA GLN A 59 5.01 -22.36 -24.84
C GLN A 59 6.15 -22.42 -25.87
N ILE A 60 7.17 -23.24 -25.61
CA ILE A 60 8.13 -23.67 -26.63
C ILE A 60 7.75 -25.11 -26.96
N SER A 61 7.43 -25.34 -28.24
CA SER A 61 7.04 -26.60 -28.87
C SER A 61 7.99 -27.74 -28.61
#